data_AF-A0A8S7U439-F1
#
_entry.id   AF-A0A8S7U439-F1
#
_cell.length_a   1.000
_cell.length_b   1.000
_cell.length_c   1.000
_cell.angle_alpha   90.00
_cell.angle_beta   90.00
_cell.angle_gamma   90.00
#
_symmetry.space_group_name_H-M   'P 1'
#
loop_
_entity.id
_entity.type
_entity.pdbx_description
1 polymer ?
#
loop_
_entity_poly.entity_id
_entity_poly.type
_entity_poly.pdbx_seq_one_letter_code
_entity_poly.pdbx_strand_id
1 'polypeptide(L)'
;MHDIATINAIRSVAAVAAQHAEILVPEWLPEGKRQATEWVCRNPTRADRHAGSFSVSLVDGCWHDFATGDSGGDLVALGAYLWNVRQTDAARIVADRLGLCLPALGKPDVMTREQREAQRVRVQAAEQEAARLRQREQQQRHQRQKLTACRAFELLGRAEVANPSHPYLMKKRLQPGNLYQSGNDLLVPLYNVCGEVVNVQIISPDGRKMFLRDGQVQGAFHVMGNFDLMAPEAPEHDVYVCEGWATGAALLQYWNVMAVVCAMNAGNLKHVAMALRERYSSRISLVIAGNDDRASKDNPGSRAANEAALLAGCYVTFPEWPPGASPDLSDFNDLMLWEMEHDPDNH
;
A
#
# COMPACT_ATOMS: atom_id res chain seq x y z
N MET A 1 9.61 12.14 53.41
CA MET A 1 8.54 13.17 53.33
C MET A 1 8.38 13.76 51.94
N HIS A 2 9.45 14.14 51.22
CA HIS A 2 9.35 14.67 49.85
C HIS A 2 8.67 13.71 48.86
N ASP A 3 8.97 12.41 48.92
CA ASP A 3 8.48 11.43 47.95
C ASP A 3 6.94 11.23 47.99
N ILE A 4 6.35 11.21 49.19
CA ILE A 4 4.89 11.09 49.37
C ILE A 4 4.15 12.32 48.84
N ALA A 5 4.72 13.52 49.03
CA ALA A 5 4.12 14.77 48.53
C ALA A 5 4.13 14.81 47.00
N THR A 6 5.23 14.38 46.37
CA THR A 6 5.34 14.28 44.91
C THR A 6 4.38 13.25 44.33
N ILE A 7 4.27 12.06 44.94
CA ILE A 7 3.33 11.01 44.52
C ILE A 7 1.87 11.52 44.59
N ASN A 8 1.50 12.20 45.68
CA ASN A 8 0.16 12.76 45.83
C ASN A 8 -0.10 13.89 44.82
N ALA A 9 0.91 14.69 44.48
CA ALA A 9 0.80 15.71 43.45
C ALA A 9 0.59 15.10 42.06
N ILE A 10 1.37 14.07 41.69
CA ILE A 10 1.17 13.32 40.42
C ILE A 10 -0.26 12.78 40.33
N ARG A 11 -0.75 12.14 41.41
CA ARG A 11 -2.13 11.62 41.47
C ARG A 11 -3.18 12.72 41.32
N SER A 12 -2.94 13.88 41.92
CA SER A 12 -3.83 15.04 41.80
C SER A 12 -3.88 15.55 40.36
N VAL A 13 -2.74 15.64 39.68
CA VAL A 13 -2.68 15.99 38.26
C VAL A 13 -3.42 14.96 37.41
N ALA A 14 -3.18 13.66 37.63
CA ALA A 14 -3.84 12.60 36.89
C ALA A 14 -5.37 12.68 37.01
N ALA A 15 -5.89 12.92 38.23
CA ALA A 15 -7.32 13.06 38.47
C ALA A 15 -7.95 14.26 37.74
N VAL A 16 -7.28 15.42 37.71
CA VAL A 16 -7.77 16.60 36.98
C VAL A 16 -7.62 16.41 35.47
N ALA A 17 -6.54 15.77 35.03
CA ALA A 17 -6.30 15.47 33.61
C ALA A 17 -7.39 14.56 33.05
N ALA A 18 -7.84 13.54 33.78
CA ALA A 18 -8.94 12.66 33.36
C ALA A 18 -10.24 13.44 33.06
N GLN A 19 -10.54 14.48 33.86
CA GLN A 19 -11.71 15.35 33.61
C GLN A 19 -11.57 16.21 32.33
N HIS A 20 -10.35 16.36 31.83
CA HIS A 20 -10.03 17.13 30.62
C HIS A 20 -9.56 16.22 29.47
N ALA A 21 -9.79 14.91 29.56
CA ALA A 21 -9.33 13.94 28.58
C ALA A 21 -9.85 14.25 27.17
N GLU A 22 -11.09 14.74 27.04
CA GLU A 22 -11.68 15.13 25.75
C GLU A 22 -10.95 16.28 25.04
N ILE A 23 -10.11 17.03 25.76
CA ILE A 23 -9.29 18.12 25.20
C ILE A 23 -7.85 17.67 25.04
N LEU A 24 -7.27 17.08 26.10
CA LEU A 24 -5.86 16.71 26.13
C LEU A 24 -5.53 15.58 25.16
N VAL A 25 -6.38 14.55 25.07
CA VAL A 25 -6.10 13.37 24.26
C VAL A 25 -6.10 13.70 22.75
N PRO A 26 -7.08 14.44 22.19
CA PRO A 26 -7.02 14.88 20.80
C PRO A 26 -5.87 15.85 20.51
N GLU A 27 -5.47 16.68 21.48
CA GLU A 27 -4.31 17.57 21.35
C GLU A 27 -3.00 16.78 21.20
N TRP A 28 -2.82 15.71 21.99
CA TRP A 28 -1.60 14.90 21.96
C TRP A 28 -1.59 13.86 20.83
N LEU A 29 -2.78 13.43 20.39
CA LEU A 29 -2.98 12.37 19.41
C LEU A 29 -3.96 12.84 18.32
N PRO A 30 -3.59 13.85 17.51
CA PRO A 30 -4.51 14.54 16.58
C PRO A 30 -5.00 13.67 15.43
N GLU A 31 -4.25 12.61 15.08
CA GLU A 31 -4.65 11.64 14.03
C GLU A 31 -5.65 10.58 14.52
N GLY A 32 -6.02 10.61 15.81
CA GLY A 32 -6.96 9.66 16.38
C GLY A 32 -8.42 9.94 16.05
N LYS A 33 -9.27 8.96 16.35
CA LYS A 33 -10.73 9.07 16.20
C LYS A 33 -11.42 8.60 17.46
N ARG A 34 -12.46 9.33 17.86
CA ARG A 34 -13.36 8.93 18.95
C ARG A 34 -14.18 7.71 18.52
N GLN A 35 -14.17 6.67 19.34
CA GLN A 35 -15.03 5.50 19.27
C GLN A 35 -15.70 5.33 20.63
N ALA A 36 -16.93 5.84 20.75
CA ALA A 36 -17.65 5.92 22.03
C ALA A 36 -16.84 6.68 23.11
N THR A 37 -16.39 5.97 24.15
CA THR A 37 -15.57 6.49 25.26
C THR A 37 -14.07 6.36 25.01
N GLU A 38 -13.65 5.75 23.91
CA GLU A 38 -12.24 5.51 23.59
C GLU A 38 -11.78 6.48 22.49
N TRP A 39 -10.51 6.87 22.57
CA TRP A 39 -9.78 7.54 21.51
C TRP A 39 -8.79 6.56 20.90
N VAL A 40 -9.05 6.15 19.66
CA VAL A 40 -8.25 5.14 18.97
C VAL A 40 -7.38 5.82 17.93
N CYS A 41 -6.08 5.57 17.95
CA CYS A 41 -5.14 6.18 17.00
C CYS A 41 -4.01 5.24 16.60
N ARG A 42 -3.07 5.77 15.79
CA ARG A 42 -1.76 5.17 15.57
C ARG A 42 -0.88 5.57 16.74
N ASN A 43 -0.14 4.63 17.32
CA ASN A 43 0.86 4.99 18.31
C ASN A 43 1.96 5.83 17.62
N PRO A 44 2.21 7.08 18.05
CA PRO A 44 3.20 7.95 17.43
C PRO A 44 4.65 7.60 17.80
N THR A 45 4.86 6.75 18.82
CA THR A 45 6.22 6.35 19.27
C THR A 45 6.77 5.15 18.49
N ARG A 46 5.99 4.57 17.56
CA ARG A 46 6.39 3.46 16.68
C ARG A 46 6.42 3.86 15.20
N ALA A 47 7.23 3.16 14.42
CA ALA A 47 7.32 3.31 12.97
C ALA A 47 6.32 2.40 12.20
N ASP A 48 5.08 2.29 12.66
CA ASP A 48 4.07 1.39 12.04
C ASP A 48 3.08 2.10 11.11
N ARG A 49 2.54 1.31 10.16
CA ARG A 49 1.66 1.78 9.07
C ARG A 49 0.15 1.59 9.33
N HIS A 50 -0.26 0.95 10.42
CA HIS A 50 -1.65 0.60 10.71
C HIS A 50 -2.19 1.29 11.98
N ALA A 51 -3.37 1.91 11.85
CA ALA A 51 -4.14 2.48 12.96
C ALA A 51 -4.94 1.38 13.67
N GLY A 52 -5.16 1.51 14.98
CA GLY A 52 -6.14 0.70 15.70
C GLY A 52 -5.64 -0.10 16.90
N SER A 53 -4.33 -0.24 17.10
CA SER A 53 -3.78 -0.95 18.27
C SER A 53 -3.43 -0.04 19.45
N PHE A 54 -3.62 1.28 19.33
CA PHE A 54 -3.41 2.22 20.43
C PHE A 54 -4.75 2.87 20.82
N SER A 55 -5.16 2.69 22.08
CA SER A 55 -6.43 3.20 22.60
C SER A 55 -6.21 3.93 23.91
N VAL A 56 -6.94 5.03 24.11
CA VAL A 56 -6.96 5.82 25.33
C VAL A 56 -8.41 6.03 25.76
N SER A 57 -8.75 5.63 26.98
CA SER A 57 -10.05 5.89 27.58
C SER A 57 -10.19 7.37 27.91
N LEU A 58 -11.23 8.01 27.39
CA LEU A 58 -11.59 9.40 27.69
C LEU A 58 -12.30 9.55 29.05
N VAL A 59 -12.53 8.45 29.77
CA VAL A 59 -13.21 8.46 31.07
C VAL A 59 -12.22 8.55 32.23
N ASP A 60 -11.20 7.70 32.21
CA ASP A 60 -10.20 7.56 33.29
C ASP A 60 -8.77 7.84 32.83
N GLY A 61 -8.53 7.99 31.52
CA GLY A 61 -7.21 8.25 30.98
C GLY A 61 -6.32 7.02 30.85
N CYS A 62 -6.83 5.81 31.13
CA CYS A 62 -6.10 4.57 30.93
C CYS A 62 -5.82 4.36 29.43
N TRP A 63 -4.64 3.85 29.10
CA TRP A 63 -4.26 3.61 27.70
C TRP A 63 -3.49 2.31 27.52
N HIS A 64 -3.59 1.77 26.30
CA HIS A 64 -2.96 0.50 25.93
C HIS A 64 -2.45 0.55 24.48
N ASP A 65 -1.23 0.05 24.26
CA ASP A 65 -0.77 -0.42 22.96
C ASP A 65 -0.86 -1.95 22.91
N PHE A 66 -1.89 -2.46 22.23
CA PHE A 66 -2.10 -3.89 22.05
C PHE A 66 -1.03 -4.57 21.18
N ALA A 67 -0.21 -3.81 20.46
CA ALA A 67 0.86 -4.39 19.61
C ALA A 67 2.14 -4.67 20.40
N THR A 68 2.50 -3.82 21.36
CA THR A 68 3.74 -3.97 22.16
C THR A 68 3.47 -4.47 23.58
N GLY A 69 2.21 -4.40 24.04
CA GLY A 69 1.83 -4.71 25.42
C GLY A 69 2.09 -3.55 26.39
N ASP A 70 2.55 -2.39 25.91
CA ASP A 70 2.70 -1.19 26.73
C ASP A 70 1.32 -0.69 27.20
N SER A 71 1.25 -0.22 28.45
CA SER A 71 0.03 0.35 29.00
C SER A 71 0.34 1.34 30.11
N GLY A 72 -0.64 2.19 30.43
CA GLY A 72 -0.57 3.10 31.56
C GLY A 72 -1.95 3.41 32.13
N GLY A 73 -1.99 3.64 33.43
CA GLY A 73 -3.25 3.80 34.17
C GLY A 73 -3.83 5.21 34.20
N ASP A 74 -3.18 6.20 33.59
CA ASP A 74 -3.66 7.59 33.55
C ASP A 74 -2.98 8.42 32.44
N LEU A 75 -3.46 9.64 32.25
CA LEU A 75 -2.92 10.59 31.27
C LEU A 75 -1.51 11.11 31.60
N VAL A 76 -1.06 11.02 32.86
CA VAL A 76 0.32 11.36 33.20
C VAL A 76 1.27 10.28 32.72
N ALA A 77 0.91 9.00 32.89
CA ALA A 77 1.62 7.87 32.33
C ALA A 77 1.60 7.89 30.80
N LEU A 78 0.47 8.30 30.19
CA LEU A 78 0.39 8.51 28.73
C LEU A 78 1.38 9.59 28.28
N GLY A 79 1.37 10.76 28.92
CA GLY A 79 2.32 11.83 28.61
C GLY A 79 3.78 11.41 28.80
N ALA A 80 4.08 10.69 29.90
CA ALA A 80 5.40 10.14 30.16
C ALA A 80 5.88 9.21 29.04
N TYR A 81 4.99 8.35 28.53
CA TYR A 81 5.26 7.46 27.40
C TYR A 81 5.46 8.23 26.08
N LEU A 82 4.51 9.12 25.72
CA LEU A 82 4.53 9.86 24.48
C LEU A 82 5.74 10.80 24.37
N TRP A 83 6.14 11.43 25.47
CA TRP A 83 7.25 12.38 25.50
C TRP A 83 8.59 11.76 25.93
N ASN A 84 8.59 10.47 26.30
CA ASN A 84 9.75 9.75 26.81
C ASN A 84 10.44 10.47 27.99
N VAL A 85 9.64 10.83 29.00
CA VAL A 85 10.08 11.51 30.23
C VAL A 85 9.61 10.75 31.48
N ARG A 86 10.16 11.08 32.66
CA ARG A 86 9.67 10.51 33.93
C ARG A 86 8.25 11.00 34.23
N GLN A 87 7.47 10.22 34.98
CA GLN A 87 6.11 10.60 35.39
C GLN A 87 6.04 11.94 36.14
N THR A 88 7.05 12.28 36.94
CA THR A 88 7.17 13.59 37.61
C THR A 88 7.24 14.75 36.61
N ASP A 89 7.97 14.54 35.50
CA ASP A 89 8.17 15.55 34.47
C ASP A 89 6.93 15.68 33.59
N ALA A 90 6.29 14.56 33.23
CA ALA A 90 5.00 14.54 32.55
C ALA A 90 3.89 15.20 33.39
N ALA A 91 3.79 14.88 34.68
CA ALA A 91 2.82 15.48 35.60
C ALA A 91 2.96 17.00 35.64
N ARG A 92 4.20 17.52 35.61
CA ARG A 92 4.43 18.96 35.60
C ARG A 92 4.02 19.62 34.28
N ILE A 93 4.27 18.98 33.14
CA ILE A 93 3.83 19.48 31.82
C ILE A 93 2.30 19.56 31.78
N VAL A 94 1.62 18.50 32.25
CA VAL A 94 0.15 18.45 32.31
C VAL A 94 -0.40 19.46 33.31
N ALA A 95 0.23 19.60 34.49
CA ALA A 95 -0.16 20.59 35.49
C ALA A 95 -0.08 22.02 34.92
N ASP A 96 1.02 22.37 34.23
CA ASP A 96 1.20 23.68 33.60
C ASP A 96 0.13 23.94 32.52
N ARG A 97 -0.13 22.95 31.66
CA ARG A 97 -1.16 23.02 30.62
C ARG A 97 -2.58 23.22 31.16
N LEU A 98 -2.85 22.72 32.36
CA LEU A 98 -4.13 22.84 33.08
C LEU A 98 -4.16 24.01 34.08
N GLY A 99 -3.09 24.79 34.19
CA GLY A 99 -3.00 25.93 35.12
C GLY A 99 -2.94 25.52 36.61
N LEU A 100 -2.51 24.30 36.92
CA LEU A 100 -2.38 23.78 38.28
C LEU A 100 -1.02 24.17 38.89
N CYS A 101 -1.03 25.02 39.91
CA CYS A 101 0.17 25.35 40.68
C CYS A 101 0.41 24.32 41.79
N LEU A 102 1.30 23.34 41.54
CA LEU A 102 1.68 22.29 42.50
C LEU A 102 3.18 22.37 42.84
N PRO A 103 3.58 23.05 43.93
CA PRO A 103 4.99 23.21 44.32
C PRO A 103 5.74 21.88 44.54
N ALA A 104 5.01 20.82 44.91
CA ALA A 104 5.56 19.49 45.13
C ALA A 104 6.13 18.81 43.87
N LEU A 105 5.79 19.28 42.66
CA LEU A 105 6.34 18.76 41.39
C LEU A 105 7.70 19.36 41.01
N GLY A 106 8.17 20.37 41.75
CA GLY A 106 9.46 21.04 41.49
C GLY A 106 9.54 21.77 40.14
N LYS A 107 10.74 22.25 39.78
CA LYS A 107 11.04 22.85 38.46
C LYS A 107 11.47 21.78 37.46
N PRO A 108 11.32 22.02 36.14
CA PRO A 108 11.80 21.10 35.13
C PRO A 108 13.26 20.72 35.27
N ASP A 109 13.51 19.42 35.23
CA ASP A 109 14.83 18.86 35.09
C ASP A 109 15.25 19.09 33.63
N VAL A 110 15.77 20.29 33.37
CA VAL A 110 16.18 20.71 32.05
C VAL A 110 17.43 19.90 31.70
N MET A 111 17.33 19.04 30.68
CA MET A 111 18.49 18.31 30.17
C MET A 111 19.66 19.26 30.01
N THR A 112 20.78 18.93 30.66
CA THR A 112 22.00 19.72 30.58
C THR A 112 22.48 19.80 29.13
N ARG A 113 23.31 20.81 28.84
CA ARG A 113 23.90 20.96 27.50
C ARG A 113 24.60 19.67 27.04
N GLU A 114 25.30 19.02 27.96
CA GLU A 114 26.00 17.74 27.75
C GLU A 114 25.02 16.60 27.43
N GLN A 115 23.91 16.50 28.16
CA GLN A 115 22.88 15.49 27.90
C GLN A 115 22.20 15.69 26.55
N ARG A 116 21.95 16.94 26.14
CA ARG A 116 21.38 17.25 24.81
C ARG A 116 22.34 16.91 23.68
N GLU A 117 23.62 17.18 23.88
CA GLU A 117 24.67 16.86 22.92
C GLU A 117 24.85 15.33 22.78
N ALA A 118 24.90 14.61 23.91
CA ALA A 118 24.92 13.15 23.91
C ALA A 118 23.70 12.53 23.22
N GLN A 119 22.50 13.09 23.43
CA GLN A 119 21.29 12.63 22.76
C GLN A 119 21.33 12.88 21.25
N ARG A 120 21.80 14.06 20.81
CA ARG A 120 21.98 14.36 19.37
C ARG A 120 22.95 13.39 18.71
N VAL A 121 24.08 13.10 19.34
CA VAL A 121 25.07 12.13 18.83
C VAL A 121 24.46 10.73 18.70
N ARG A 122 23.67 10.29 19.69
CA ARG A 122 22.97 9.00 19.64
C ARG A 122 21.96 8.90 18.50
N VAL A 123 21.12 9.93 18.34
CA VAL A 123 20.13 9.99 17.25
C VAL A 123 20.84 9.99 15.89
N GLN A 124 21.87 10.81 15.73
CA GLN A 124 22.63 10.88 14.48
C GLN A 124 23.34 9.56 14.15
N ALA A 125 23.91 8.87 15.16
CA ALA A 125 24.50 7.56 14.97
C ALA A 125 23.45 6.51 14.55
N ALA A 126 22.29 6.50 15.19
CA ALA A 126 21.19 5.60 14.85
C ALA A 126 20.63 5.86 13.44
N GLU A 127 20.48 7.12 13.04
CA GLU A 127 20.06 7.50 11.68
C GLU A 127 21.08 7.06 10.63
N GLN A 128 22.38 7.23 10.89
CA GLN A 128 23.45 6.78 10.00
C GLN A 128 23.49 5.25 9.87
N GLU A 129 23.31 4.53 10.98
CA GLU A 129 23.22 3.07 10.96
C GLU A 129 21.99 2.59 10.18
N ALA A 130 20.82 3.18 10.45
CA ALA A 130 19.59 2.89 9.70
C ALA A 130 19.71 3.23 8.21
N ALA A 131 20.41 4.29 7.84
CA ALA A 131 20.69 4.63 6.44
C ALA A 131 21.61 3.59 5.79
N ARG A 132 22.67 3.14 6.46
CA ARG A 132 23.58 2.09 5.97
C ARG A 132 22.87 0.75 5.78
N LEU A 133 22.03 0.36 6.73
CA LEU A 133 21.22 -0.86 6.64
C LEU A 133 20.27 -0.80 5.43
N ARG A 134 19.52 0.31 5.29
CA ARG A 134 18.64 0.53 4.13
C ARG A 134 19.40 0.49 2.80
N GLN A 135 20.57 1.12 2.73
CA GLN A 135 21.40 1.11 1.53
C GLN A 135 21.88 -0.31 1.19
N ARG A 136 22.29 -1.09 2.19
CA ARG A 136 22.72 -2.48 2.01
C ARG A 136 21.57 -3.37 1.53
N GLU A 137 20.39 -3.23 2.13
CA GLU A 137 19.19 -3.96 1.71
C GLU A 137 18.78 -3.59 0.29
N GLN A 138 18.82 -2.30 -0.06
CA GLN A 138 18.52 -1.83 -1.42
C GLN A 138 19.52 -2.40 -2.45
N GLN A 139 20.82 -2.41 -2.14
CA GLN A 139 21.85 -3.00 -3.00
C GLN A 139 21.65 -4.51 -3.17
N GLN A 140 21.36 -5.23 -2.08
CA GLN A 140 21.08 -6.66 -2.14
C GLN A 140 19.83 -6.97 -2.96
N ARG A 141 18.75 -6.20 -2.77
CA ARG A 141 17.53 -6.32 -3.56
C ARG A 141 17.81 -6.09 -5.05
N HIS A 142 18.55 -5.04 -5.38
CA HIS A 142 18.93 -4.74 -6.76
C HIS A 142 19.74 -5.86 -7.41
N GLN A 143 20.71 -6.43 -6.68
CA GLN A 143 21.49 -7.57 -7.17
C GLN A 143 20.62 -8.79 -7.44
N ARG A 144 19.71 -9.13 -6.51
CA ARG A 144 18.79 -10.25 -6.71
C ARG A 144 17.84 -10.02 -7.88
N GLN A 145 17.31 -8.81 -8.04
CA GLN A 145 16.46 -8.44 -9.16
C GLN A 145 17.18 -8.60 -10.51
N LYS A 146 18.44 -8.17 -10.61
CA LYS A 146 19.26 -8.38 -11.81
C LYS A 146 19.44 -9.87 -12.13
N LEU A 147 19.75 -10.69 -11.13
CA LEU A 147 19.89 -12.14 -11.33
C LEU A 147 18.57 -12.77 -11.79
N THR A 148 17.44 -12.36 -11.20
CA THR A 148 16.11 -12.83 -11.63
C THR A 148 15.75 -12.33 -13.03
N ALA A 149 16.14 -11.12 -13.43
CA ALA A 149 15.96 -10.62 -14.79
C ALA A 149 16.75 -11.46 -15.82
N CYS A 150 18.00 -11.83 -15.52
CA CYS A 150 18.76 -12.77 -16.36
C CYS A 150 18.06 -14.13 -16.49
N ARG A 151 17.56 -14.69 -15.38
CA ARG A 151 16.80 -15.94 -15.39
C ARG A 151 15.49 -15.84 -16.17
N ALA A 152 14.79 -14.72 -16.06
CA ALA A 152 13.58 -14.42 -16.83
C ALA A 152 13.88 -14.42 -18.33
N PHE A 153 14.94 -13.73 -18.74
CA PHE A 153 15.38 -13.70 -20.13
C PHE A 153 15.74 -15.10 -20.66
N GLU A 154 16.52 -15.88 -19.89
CA GLU A 154 16.87 -17.26 -20.26
C GLU A 154 15.65 -18.18 -20.35
N LEU A 155 14.70 -18.05 -19.41
CA LEU A 155 13.48 -18.83 -19.38
C LEU A 155 12.64 -18.56 -20.63
N LEU A 156 12.43 -17.29 -20.97
CA LEU A 156 11.67 -16.91 -22.17
C LEU A 156 12.39 -17.33 -23.46
N GLY A 157 13.72 -17.23 -23.51
CA GLY A 157 14.51 -17.63 -24.68
C GLY A 157 14.48 -19.13 -24.98
N ARG A 158 14.06 -19.97 -24.02
CA ARG A 158 13.88 -21.41 -24.19
C ARG A 158 12.41 -21.83 -24.30
N ALA A 159 11.49 -20.89 -24.11
CA ALA A 159 10.06 -21.16 -24.09
C ALA A 159 9.50 -21.25 -25.52
N GLU A 160 8.39 -21.97 -25.64
CA GLU A 160 7.63 -22.08 -26.88
C GLU A 160 6.56 -20.99 -26.93
N VAL A 161 5.96 -20.79 -28.11
CA VAL A 161 4.76 -19.95 -28.23
C VAL A 161 3.62 -20.64 -27.48
N ALA A 162 2.81 -19.87 -26.74
CA ALA A 162 1.70 -20.43 -25.97
C ALA A 162 0.68 -21.16 -26.85
N ASN A 163 0.31 -22.37 -26.43
CA ASN A 163 -0.69 -23.18 -27.12
C ASN A 163 -2.09 -22.58 -26.89
N PRO A 164 -2.86 -22.22 -27.95
CA PRO A 164 -4.22 -21.68 -27.80
C PRO A 164 -5.16 -22.62 -27.02
N SER A 165 -4.92 -23.93 -27.07
CA SER A 165 -5.69 -24.94 -26.35
C SER A 165 -5.27 -25.11 -24.88
N HIS A 166 -4.41 -24.25 -24.35
CA HIS A 166 -4.01 -24.29 -22.95
C HIS A 166 -5.24 -24.18 -22.02
N PRO A 167 -5.39 -25.01 -20.97
CA PRO A 167 -6.61 -25.06 -20.14
C PRO A 167 -7.05 -23.71 -19.57
N TYR A 168 -6.10 -22.89 -19.11
CA TYR A 168 -6.39 -21.54 -18.62
C TYR A 168 -6.97 -20.62 -19.70
N LEU A 169 -6.44 -20.66 -20.93
CA LEU A 169 -6.88 -19.83 -22.05
C LEU A 169 -8.28 -20.25 -22.51
N MET A 170 -8.49 -21.55 -22.64
CA MET A 170 -9.80 -22.13 -22.98
C MET A 170 -10.87 -21.74 -21.95
N LYS A 171 -10.55 -21.87 -20.65
CA LYS A 171 -11.46 -21.48 -19.56
C LYS A 171 -11.81 -19.99 -19.62
N LYS A 172 -10.83 -19.14 -19.95
CA LYS A 172 -11.02 -17.69 -20.05
C LYS A 172 -11.55 -17.22 -21.41
N ARG A 173 -11.64 -18.11 -22.41
CA ARG A 173 -11.99 -17.81 -23.82
C ARG A 173 -11.11 -16.72 -24.45
N LEU A 174 -9.82 -16.75 -24.13
CA LEU A 174 -8.85 -15.75 -24.58
C LEU A 174 -7.82 -16.37 -25.53
N GLN A 175 -7.41 -15.61 -26.55
CA GLN A 175 -6.27 -15.96 -27.37
C GLN A 175 -4.94 -15.75 -26.61
N PRO A 176 -3.90 -16.56 -26.88
CA PRO A 176 -2.62 -16.47 -26.17
C PRO A 176 -1.87 -15.14 -26.39
N GLY A 177 -2.10 -14.44 -27.51
CA GLY A 177 -1.35 -13.22 -27.84
C GLY A 177 0.16 -13.45 -27.80
N ASN A 178 0.89 -12.59 -27.07
CA ASN A 178 2.36 -12.65 -26.94
C ASN A 178 2.82 -13.45 -25.71
N LEU A 179 2.02 -14.44 -25.26
CA LEU A 179 2.43 -15.35 -24.20
C LEU A 179 3.38 -16.43 -24.71
N TYR A 180 4.29 -16.83 -23.82
CA TYR A 180 5.14 -17.99 -24.01
C TYR A 180 4.62 -19.16 -23.16
N GLN A 181 5.12 -20.35 -23.40
CA GLN A 181 4.80 -21.54 -22.62
C GLN A 181 6.05 -22.39 -22.37
N SER A 182 6.15 -22.93 -21.16
CA SER A 182 7.17 -23.90 -20.78
C SER A 182 6.50 -25.10 -20.12
N GLY A 183 6.51 -26.25 -20.80
CA GLY A 183 5.73 -27.41 -20.38
C GLY A 183 4.24 -27.08 -20.31
N ASN A 184 3.67 -27.16 -19.11
CA ASN A 184 2.25 -26.89 -18.86
C ASN A 184 1.98 -25.48 -18.34
N ASP A 185 3.00 -24.64 -18.13
CA ASP A 185 2.80 -23.31 -17.58
C ASP A 185 2.91 -22.24 -18.68
N LEU A 186 1.98 -21.30 -18.68
CA LEU A 186 2.08 -20.08 -19.47
C LEU A 186 3.03 -19.11 -18.79
N LEU A 187 3.77 -18.35 -19.58
CA LEU A 187 4.74 -17.37 -19.15
C LEU A 187 4.35 -16.00 -19.72
N VAL A 188 4.03 -15.08 -18.81
CA VAL A 188 3.75 -13.68 -19.11
C VAL A 188 5.02 -12.86 -18.85
N PRO A 189 5.72 -12.38 -19.90
CA PRO A 189 6.92 -11.58 -19.72
C PRO A 189 6.57 -10.21 -19.11
N LEU A 190 7.36 -9.77 -18.13
CA LEU A 190 7.22 -8.45 -17.51
C LEU A 190 8.38 -7.55 -17.86
N TYR A 191 8.04 -6.37 -18.34
CA TYR A 191 8.96 -5.33 -18.77
C TYR A 191 8.94 -4.17 -17.80
N ASN A 192 10.07 -3.46 -17.69
CA ASN A 192 10.07 -2.14 -17.08
C ASN A 192 9.77 -1.06 -18.12
N VAL A 193 9.67 0.19 -17.67
CA VAL A 193 9.41 1.34 -18.55
C VAL A 193 10.51 1.54 -19.61
N CYS A 194 11.70 0.97 -19.43
CA CYS A 194 12.80 1.01 -20.39
C CYS A 194 12.71 -0.07 -21.48
N GLY A 195 11.73 -0.98 -21.39
CA GLY A 195 11.57 -2.11 -22.31
C GLY A 195 12.44 -3.32 -21.96
N GLU A 196 13.10 -3.33 -20.80
CA GLU A 196 13.91 -4.46 -20.37
C GLU A 196 13.02 -5.53 -19.73
N VAL A 197 13.26 -6.81 -20.04
CA VAL A 197 12.64 -7.93 -19.31
C VAL A 197 13.20 -7.96 -17.90
N VAL A 198 12.34 -7.80 -16.90
CA VAL A 198 12.76 -7.75 -15.48
C VAL A 198 12.20 -8.89 -14.64
N ASN A 199 11.16 -9.58 -15.13
CA ASN A 199 10.51 -10.70 -14.43
C ASN A 199 9.58 -11.48 -15.39
N VAL A 200 8.99 -12.58 -14.90
CA VAL A 200 7.95 -13.36 -15.56
C VAL A 200 6.85 -13.67 -14.55
N GLN A 201 5.58 -13.55 -14.95
CA GLN A 201 4.47 -14.19 -14.25
C GLN A 201 4.18 -15.55 -14.89
N ILE A 202 4.18 -16.60 -14.10
CA ILE A 202 3.84 -17.96 -14.47
C ILE A 202 2.36 -18.18 -14.17
N ILE A 203 1.62 -18.73 -15.13
CA ILE A 203 0.21 -19.12 -14.97
C ILE A 203 0.09 -20.63 -15.22
N SER A 204 -0.28 -21.37 -14.18
CA SER A 204 -0.48 -22.82 -14.27
C SER A 204 -1.83 -23.18 -14.92
N PRO A 205 -2.03 -24.45 -15.35
CA PRO A 205 -3.28 -24.88 -15.99
C PRO A 205 -4.54 -24.63 -15.16
N ASP A 206 -4.43 -24.66 -13.84
CA ASP A 206 -5.51 -24.39 -12.88
C ASP A 206 -5.79 -22.89 -12.69
N GLY A 207 -4.96 -22.02 -13.26
CA GLY A 207 -5.04 -20.57 -13.16
C GLY A 207 -4.29 -19.98 -11.97
N ARG A 208 -3.50 -20.77 -11.22
CA ARG A 208 -2.61 -20.23 -10.19
C ARG A 208 -1.54 -19.34 -10.85
N LYS A 209 -1.33 -18.14 -10.30
CA LYS A 209 -0.40 -17.14 -10.84
C LYS A 209 0.72 -16.86 -9.85
N MET A 210 1.97 -16.90 -10.31
CA MET A 210 3.16 -16.68 -9.48
C MET A 210 4.19 -15.85 -10.24
N PHE A 211 4.92 -14.97 -9.57
CA PHE A 211 6.08 -14.28 -10.17
C PHE A 211 7.37 -15.04 -9.85
N LEU A 212 8.42 -14.86 -10.68
CA LEU A 212 9.74 -15.33 -10.26
C LEU A 212 10.18 -14.58 -9.01
N ARG A 213 10.62 -15.36 -8.01
CA ARG A 213 11.04 -14.84 -6.71
C ARG A 213 12.19 -13.85 -6.87
N ASP A 214 12.18 -12.82 -6.03
CA ASP A 214 13.16 -11.73 -6.01
C ASP A 214 13.21 -10.87 -7.29
N GLY A 215 12.34 -11.12 -8.28
CA GLY A 215 12.23 -10.29 -9.48
C GLY A 215 11.52 -8.96 -9.21
N GLN A 216 11.70 -8.00 -10.12
CA GLN A 216 10.96 -6.74 -10.04
C GLN A 216 9.49 -6.97 -10.43
N VAL A 217 8.56 -6.45 -9.62
CA VAL A 217 7.12 -6.44 -9.94
C VAL A 217 6.61 -5.00 -9.90
N GLN A 218 6.98 -4.23 -8.87
CA GLN A 218 6.63 -2.82 -8.78
C GLN A 218 7.15 -2.04 -10.00
N GLY A 219 6.23 -1.35 -10.69
CA GLY A 219 6.50 -0.62 -11.93
C GLY A 219 6.81 -1.50 -13.15
N ALA A 220 6.82 -2.83 -12.99
CA ALA A 220 6.92 -3.76 -14.11
C ALA A 220 5.52 -4.13 -14.60
N PHE A 221 5.39 -4.41 -15.89
CA PHE A 221 4.10 -4.64 -16.53
C PHE A 221 4.22 -5.55 -17.75
N HIS A 222 3.10 -6.16 -18.15
CA HIS A 222 2.98 -6.83 -19.44
C HIS A 222 2.33 -5.91 -20.47
N VAL A 223 2.54 -6.21 -21.73
CA VAL A 223 2.32 -5.35 -22.88
C VAL A 223 1.62 -6.15 -23.98
N MET A 224 0.50 -5.64 -24.50
CA MET A 224 -0.26 -6.28 -25.56
C MET A 224 -0.88 -5.26 -26.53
N GLY A 225 -1.22 -5.71 -27.74
CA GLY A 225 -1.81 -4.87 -28.80
C GLY A 225 -0.77 -4.25 -29.73
N ASN A 226 -1.18 -3.23 -30.49
CA ASN A 226 -0.29 -2.49 -31.39
C ASN A 226 0.63 -1.59 -30.56
N PHE A 227 1.76 -2.16 -30.20
CA PHE A 227 2.70 -1.57 -29.28
C PHE A 227 3.81 -0.87 -30.05
N ASP A 228 3.67 0.45 -30.21
CA ASP A 228 4.83 1.28 -30.50
C ASP A 228 4.96 2.45 -29.52
N LEU A 229 4.64 2.18 -28.25
CA LEU A 229 4.97 3.09 -27.16
C LEU A 229 6.49 3.27 -27.02
N MET A 230 7.33 2.44 -27.65
CA MET A 230 8.78 2.63 -27.64
C MET A 230 9.30 3.42 -28.85
N ALA A 231 8.47 3.68 -29.87
CA ALA A 231 8.82 4.60 -30.93
C ALA A 231 8.80 6.05 -30.43
N PRO A 232 9.74 6.89 -30.91
CA PRO A 232 9.73 8.33 -30.64
C PRO A 232 8.42 9.04 -31.06
N GLU A 233 7.63 8.44 -31.96
CA GLU A 233 6.46 9.03 -32.64
C GLU A 233 5.24 8.08 -32.62
N ALA A 234 4.91 7.49 -31.46
CA ALA A 234 3.68 6.71 -31.33
C ALA A 234 2.45 7.57 -31.75
N PRO A 235 1.53 7.06 -32.60
CA PRO A 235 0.34 7.81 -32.99
C PRO A 235 -0.56 8.11 -31.77
N GLU A 236 -1.38 9.16 -31.84
CA GLU A 236 -2.36 9.46 -30.78
C GLU A 236 -3.37 8.30 -30.67
N HIS A 237 -3.28 7.50 -29.60
CA HIS A 237 -4.25 6.47 -29.27
C HIS A 237 -4.37 6.30 -27.75
N ASP A 238 -5.51 5.77 -27.32
CA ASP A 238 -5.73 5.41 -25.93
C ASP A 238 -4.92 4.16 -25.57
N VAL A 239 -4.21 4.24 -24.45
CA VAL A 239 -3.48 3.14 -23.84
C VAL A 239 -4.21 2.75 -22.56
N TYR A 240 -4.77 1.56 -22.57
CA TYR A 240 -5.49 1.03 -21.41
C TYR A 240 -4.52 0.38 -20.44
N VAL A 241 -4.63 0.69 -19.15
CA VAL A 241 -3.86 0.04 -18.08
C VAL A 241 -4.83 -0.76 -17.22
N CYS A 242 -4.63 -2.06 -17.11
CA CYS A 242 -5.52 -2.95 -16.35
C CYS A 242 -4.75 -3.74 -15.28
N GLU A 243 -5.49 -4.33 -14.35
CA GLU A 243 -4.89 -5.10 -13.26
C GLU A 243 -4.23 -6.40 -13.72
N GLY A 244 -4.93 -7.24 -14.49
CA GLY A 244 -4.48 -8.58 -14.83
C GLY A 244 -4.30 -8.83 -16.33
N TRP A 245 -3.55 -9.87 -16.68
CA TRP A 245 -3.37 -10.29 -18.07
C TRP A 245 -4.69 -10.65 -18.76
N ALA A 246 -5.57 -11.42 -18.10
CA ALA A 246 -6.84 -11.85 -18.69
C ALA A 246 -7.77 -10.66 -18.99
N THR A 247 -7.86 -9.72 -18.05
CA THR A 247 -8.59 -8.46 -18.23
C THR A 247 -8.07 -7.70 -19.45
N GLY A 248 -6.75 -7.61 -19.60
CA GLY A 248 -6.15 -6.91 -20.72
C GLY A 248 -6.34 -7.60 -22.08
N ALA A 249 -6.27 -8.92 -22.10
CA ALA A 249 -6.55 -9.71 -23.29
C ALA A 249 -8.02 -9.61 -23.70
N ALA A 250 -8.96 -9.57 -22.74
CA ALA A 250 -10.38 -9.35 -23.01
C ALA A 250 -10.63 -7.96 -23.60
N LEU A 251 -10.02 -6.91 -23.05
CA LEU A 251 -10.09 -5.54 -23.61
C LEU A 251 -9.66 -5.49 -25.08
N LEU A 252 -8.56 -6.18 -25.43
CA LEU A 252 -8.09 -6.26 -26.82
C LEU A 252 -9.06 -7.04 -27.71
N GLN A 253 -9.49 -8.23 -27.25
CA GLN A 253 -10.25 -9.16 -28.09
C GLN A 253 -11.71 -8.74 -28.27
N TYR A 254 -12.34 -8.20 -27.23
CA TYR A 254 -13.79 -7.96 -27.20
C TYR A 254 -14.15 -6.47 -27.32
N TRP A 255 -13.40 -5.58 -26.65
CA TRP A 255 -13.60 -4.13 -26.76
C TRP A 255 -12.77 -3.47 -27.86
N ASN A 256 -11.96 -4.25 -28.60
CA ASN A 256 -11.15 -3.80 -29.74
C ASN A 256 -10.28 -2.58 -29.41
N VAL A 257 -9.73 -2.51 -28.19
CA VAL A 257 -8.77 -1.47 -27.84
C VAL A 257 -7.46 -1.69 -28.60
N MET A 258 -6.68 -0.63 -28.83
CA MET A 258 -5.45 -0.74 -29.65
C MET A 258 -4.23 -1.19 -28.85
N ALA A 259 -4.10 -0.76 -27.58
CA ALA A 259 -2.95 -1.05 -26.74
C ALA A 259 -3.36 -1.23 -25.28
N VAL A 260 -2.78 -2.26 -24.62
CA VAL A 260 -3.01 -2.56 -23.22
C VAL A 260 -1.72 -2.81 -22.46
N VAL A 261 -1.63 -2.25 -21.26
CA VAL A 261 -0.59 -2.50 -20.27
C VAL A 261 -1.20 -3.19 -19.05
N CYS A 262 -0.75 -4.38 -18.71
CA CYS A 262 -1.19 -5.09 -17.52
C CYS A 262 -0.23 -4.81 -16.35
N ALA A 263 -0.73 -4.17 -15.29
CA ALA A 263 0.04 -3.89 -14.08
C ALA A 263 0.25 -5.11 -13.18
N MET A 264 -0.39 -6.24 -13.49
CA MET A 264 -0.30 -7.55 -12.84
C MET A 264 -0.91 -7.66 -11.43
N ASN A 265 -1.26 -6.56 -10.77
CA ASN A 265 -2.06 -6.49 -9.54
C ASN A 265 -2.53 -5.04 -9.26
N ALA A 266 -3.59 -4.87 -8.47
CA ALA A 266 -4.19 -3.57 -8.14
C ALA A 266 -3.17 -2.57 -7.55
N GLY A 267 -2.33 -3.02 -6.62
CA GLY A 267 -1.34 -2.16 -5.95
C GLY A 267 -0.26 -1.61 -6.88
N ASN A 268 -0.10 -2.19 -8.06
CA ASN A 268 0.90 -1.77 -9.05
C ASN A 268 0.36 -0.79 -10.10
N LEU A 269 -0.97 -0.61 -10.20
CA LEU A 269 -1.60 0.29 -11.17
C LEU A 269 -1.00 1.69 -11.15
N LYS A 270 -0.88 2.29 -9.95
CA LYS A 270 -0.32 3.64 -9.80
C LYS A 270 1.15 3.72 -10.22
N HIS A 271 1.96 2.71 -9.91
CA HIS A 271 3.37 2.71 -10.24
C HIS A 271 3.59 2.62 -11.75
N VAL A 272 2.79 1.78 -12.42
CA VAL A 272 2.82 1.65 -13.88
C VAL A 272 2.28 2.90 -14.56
N ALA A 273 1.12 3.40 -14.14
CA ALA A 273 0.50 4.60 -14.71
C ALA A 273 1.42 5.84 -14.58
N MET A 274 2.03 6.05 -13.41
CA MET A 274 2.99 7.14 -13.20
C MET A 274 4.25 6.97 -14.06
N ALA A 275 4.81 5.76 -14.16
CA ALA A 275 5.99 5.52 -14.98
C ALA A 275 5.73 5.77 -16.49
N LEU A 276 4.56 5.34 -16.99
CA LEU A 276 4.14 5.62 -18.36
C LEU A 276 3.92 7.13 -18.56
N ARG A 277 3.26 7.81 -17.62
CA ARG A 277 3.05 9.27 -17.70
C ARG A 277 4.37 10.05 -17.67
N GLU A 278 5.33 9.64 -16.86
CA GLU A 278 6.66 10.28 -16.80
C GLU A 278 7.41 10.09 -18.13
N ARG A 279 7.37 8.90 -18.72
CA ARG A 279 8.06 8.61 -19.98
C ARG A 279 7.41 9.25 -21.20
N TYR A 280 6.08 9.26 -21.27
CA TYR A 280 5.34 9.63 -22.48
C TYR A 280 4.57 10.95 -22.37
N SER A 281 4.49 11.53 -21.16
CA SER A 281 3.77 12.78 -20.90
C SER A 281 2.35 12.75 -21.50
N SER A 282 1.93 13.81 -22.20
CA SER A 282 0.62 13.93 -22.85
C SER A 282 0.55 13.26 -24.24
N ARG A 283 1.59 12.58 -24.71
CA ARG A 283 1.60 11.92 -26.03
C ARG A 283 0.66 10.73 -26.10
N ILE A 284 0.33 10.15 -24.95
CA ILE A 284 -0.62 9.05 -24.83
C ILE A 284 -1.76 9.44 -23.90
N SER A 285 -2.96 9.07 -24.31
CA SER A 285 -4.15 9.13 -23.48
C SER A 285 -4.20 7.85 -22.65
N LEU A 286 -3.97 7.96 -21.34
CA LEU A 286 -4.02 6.81 -20.44
C LEU A 286 -5.47 6.61 -19.98
N VAL A 287 -5.91 5.35 -19.94
CA VAL A 287 -7.20 4.95 -19.38
C VAL A 287 -6.97 3.79 -18.43
N ILE A 288 -7.29 3.94 -17.15
CA ILE A 288 -7.23 2.83 -16.19
C ILE A 288 -8.50 2.00 -16.32
N ALA A 289 -8.39 0.75 -16.79
CA ALA A 289 -9.47 -0.23 -16.75
C ALA A 289 -9.40 -0.99 -15.43
N GLY A 290 -10.19 -0.53 -14.45
CA GLY A 290 -10.18 -1.09 -13.10
C GLY A 290 -11.07 -2.33 -12.96
N ASN A 291 -10.76 -3.14 -11.97
CA ASN A 291 -11.66 -4.18 -11.50
C ASN A 291 -12.74 -3.57 -10.60
N ASP A 292 -13.95 -4.13 -10.66
CA ASP A 292 -15.10 -3.78 -9.84
C ASP A 292 -15.42 -4.94 -8.88
N ASP A 293 -14.64 -5.03 -7.79
CA ASP A 293 -14.72 -6.10 -6.79
C ASP A 293 -15.94 -5.92 -5.86
N ARG A 294 -17.16 -5.96 -6.42
CA ARG A 294 -18.43 -5.67 -5.72
C ARG A 294 -18.70 -6.57 -4.52
N ALA A 295 -18.22 -7.81 -4.56
CA ALA A 295 -18.33 -8.77 -3.45
C ALA A 295 -17.35 -8.47 -2.28
N SER A 296 -16.33 -7.63 -2.50
CA SER A 296 -15.30 -7.33 -1.50
C SER A 296 -15.60 -6.04 -0.73
N LYS A 297 -15.22 -6.03 0.55
CA LYS A 297 -15.32 -4.81 1.37
C LYS A 297 -14.45 -3.69 0.76
N ASP A 298 -15.04 -2.51 0.63
CA ASP A 298 -14.39 -1.30 0.13
C ASP A 298 -13.85 -1.39 -1.31
N ASN A 299 -14.31 -2.36 -2.12
CA ASN A 299 -14.02 -2.50 -3.55
C ASN A 299 -12.57 -2.11 -3.93
N PRO A 300 -11.57 -2.92 -3.50
CA PRO A 300 -10.17 -2.54 -3.56
C PRO A 300 -9.66 -2.26 -4.99
N GLY A 301 -10.10 -3.01 -6.00
CA GLY A 301 -9.79 -2.77 -7.40
C GLY A 301 -10.24 -1.40 -7.86
N SER A 302 -11.49 -1.02 -7.54
CA SER A 302 -12.02 0.30 -7.90
C SER A 302 -11.26 1.42 -7.20
N ARG A 303 -10.97 1.28 -5.91
CA ARG A 303 -10.17 2.28 -5.18
C ARG A 303 -8.77 2.45 -5.77
N ALA A 304 -8.09 1.35 -6.08
CA ALA A 304 -6.74 1.39 -6.65
C ALA A 304 -6.73 2.02 -8.05
N ALA A 305 -7.73 1.70 -8.88
CA ALA A 305 -7.89 2.28 -10.21
C ALA A 305 -8.13 3.80 -10.14
N ASN A 306 -9.03 4.25 -9.27
CA ASN A 306 -9.31 5.67 -9.05
C ASN A 306 -8.08 6.41 -8.47
N GLU A 307 -7.35 5.83 -7.51
CA GLU A 307 -6.11 6.41 -6.99
C GLU A 307 -5.05 6.56 -8.09
N ALA A 308 -4.85 5.53 -8.91
CA ALA A 308 -3.91 5.58 -10.03
C ALA A 308 -4.29 6.64 -11.06
N ALA A 309 -5.58 6.73 -11.41
CA ALA A 309 -6.10 7.70 -12.37
C ALA A 309 -5.92 9.15 -11.89
N LEU A 310 -6.21 9.40 -10.62
CA LEU A 310 -6.00 10.71 -10.00
C LEU A 310 -4.52 11.12 -10.00
N LEU A 311 -3.62 10.21 -9.60
CA LEU A 311 -2.18 10.51 -9.51
C LEU A 311 -1.53 10.69 -10.87
N ALA A 312 -1.96 9.93 -11.89
CA ALA A 312 -1.42 10.01 -13.25
C ALA A 312 -2.12 11.06 -14.14
N GLY A 313 -3.19 11.69 -13.65
CA GLY A 313 -4.02 12.63 -14.41
C GLY A 313 -4.58 11.96 -15.67
N CYS A 314 -5.33 10.87 -15.49
CA CYS A 314 -5.86 10.08 -16.59
C CYS A 314 -7.30 9.59 -16.35
N TYR A 315 -7.91 8.99 -17.37
CA TYR A 315 -9.29 8.50 -17.27
C TYR A 315 -9.34 7.15 -16.54
N VAL A 316 -10.52 6.79 -16.05
CA VAL A 316 -10.80 5.47 -15.47
C VAL A 316 -12.10 4.94 -16.04
N THR A 317 -12.16 3.63 -16.27
CA THR A 317 -13.34 2.89 -16.70
C THR A 317 -13.46 1.58 -15.93
N PHE A 318 -14.68 1.07 -15.85
CA PHE A 318 -15.05 -0.14 -15.13
C PHE A 318 -16.02 -0.97 -15.99
N PRO A 319 -16.11 -2.29 -15.77
CA PRO A 319 -17.13 -3.11 -16.42
C PRO A 319 -18.54 -2.61 -16.07
N GLU A 320 -19.40 -2.48 -17.06
CA GLU A 320 -20.82 -2.16 -16.86
C GLU A 320 -21.62 -3.46 -16.76
N TRP A 321 -22.07 -3.80 -15.56
CA TRP A 321 -22.71 -5.08 -15.30
C TRP A 321 -24.20 -5.09 -15.68
N PRO A 322 -24.65 -6.01 -16.56
CA PRO A 322 -26.05 -6.14 -16.91
C PRO A 322 -26.93 -6.57 -15.72
N PRO A 323 -28.25 -6.30 -15.75
CA PRO A 323 -29.17 -6.81 -14.74
C PRO A 323 -29.09 -8.33 -14.62
N GLY A 324 -28.91 -8.83 -13.40
CA GLY A 324 -28.79 -10.28 -13.11
C GLY A 324 -27.36 -10.81 -13.11
N ALA A 325 -26.36 -10.00 -13.48
CA ALA A 325 -24.95 -10.38 -13.34
C ALA A 325 -24.57 -10.59 -11.86
N SER A 326 -23.90 -11.72 -11.56
CA SER A 326 -23.48 -12.04 -10.19
C SER A 326 -22.51 -10.98 -9.63
N PRO A 327 -22.63 -10.61 -8.34
CA PRO A 327 -21.65 -9.74 -7.66
C PRO A 327 -20.23 -10.29 -7.61
N ASP A 328 -20.04 -11.59 -7.86
CA ASP A 328 -18.72 -12.24 -7.89
C ASP A 328 -17.93 -11.94 -9.18
N LEU A 329 -18.61 -11.47 -10.23
CA LEU A 329 -17.95 -11.01 -11.45
C LEU A 329 -17.33 -9.63 -11.16
N SER A 330 -16.04 -9.49 -11.44
CA SER A 330 -15.28 -8.30 -11.05
C SER A 330 -14.45 -7.66 -12.14
N ASP A 331 -14.21 -8.29 -13.28
CA ASP A 331 -13.38 -7.73 -14.33
C ASP A 331 -13.99 -7.80 -15.75
N PHE A 332 -13.34 -7.13 -16.71
CA PHE A 332 -13.79 -7.12 -18.11
C PHE A 332 -13.81 -8.53 -18.73
N ASN A 333 -12.96 -9.45 -18.30
CA ASN A 333 -13.03 -10.82 -18.80
C ASN A 333 -14.29 -11.53 -18.31
N ASP A 334 -14.66 -11.31 -17.04
CA ASP A 334 -15.86 -11.91 -16.46
C ASP A 334 -17.13 -11.32 -17.09
N LEU A 335 -17.15 -10.03 -17.42
CA LEU A 335 -18.23 -9.40 -18.21
C LEU A 335 -18.34 -10.04 -19.60
N MET A 336 -17.23 -10.16 -20.32
CA MET A 336 -17.19 -10.81 -21.64
C MET A 336 -17.74 -12.24 -21.58
N LEU A 337 -17.31 -13.04 -20.59
CA LEU A 337 -17.80 -14.42 -20.44
C LEU A 337 -19.31 -14.45 -20.16
N TRP A 338 -19.80 -13.57 -19.29
CA TRP A 338 -21.23 -13.48 -18.99
C TRP A 338 -22.03 -13.13 -20.24
N GLU A 339 -21.61 -12.13 -21.02
CA GLU A 339 -22.29 -11.73 -22.25
C GLU A 339 -22.28 -12.85 -23.29
N MET A 340 -21.16 -13.55 -23.47
CA MET A 340 -21.10 -14.70 -24.38
C MET A 340 -22.03 -15.85 -23.99
N GLU A 341 -22.25 -16.07 -22.69
CA GLU A 341 -23.16 -17.12 -22.19
C GLU A 341 -24.64 -16.72 -22.28
N HIS A 342 -24.95 -15.42 -22.33
CA HIS A 342 -26.31 -14.87 -22.37
C HIS A 342 -26.65 -14.25 -23.72
N ASP A 343 -25.79 -14.40 -24.73
CA ASP A 343 -26.02 -13.95 -26.09
C ASP A 343 -27.09 -14.85 -26.76
N PRO A 344 -28.26 -14.31 -27.12
CA PRO A 344 -29.34 -15.09 -27.72
C PRO A 344 -28.98 -15.70 -29.08
N ASP A 345 -27.96 -15.18 -29.77
CA ASP A 345 -27.51 -15.67 -31.07
C ASP A 345 -26.49 -16.84 -30.97
N ASN A 346 -26.14 -17.27 -29.74
CA ASN A 346 -25.14 -18.30 -29.47
C ASN A 346 -25.74 -19.71 -29.21
N HIS A 347 -27.02 -19.90 -29.55
CA HIS A 347 -27.78 -21.16 -29.41
C HIS A 347 -28.17 -21.82 -30.73
#